data_AF-A0A536SPY5-F1
#
_entry.id   AF-A0A536SPY5-F1
#
_cell.length_a   1.000
_cell.length_b   1.000
_cell.length_c   1.000
_cell.angle_alpha   90.00
_cell.angle_beta   90.00
_cell.angle_gamma   90.00
#
_symmetry.space_group_name_H-M   'P 1'
#
loop_
_entity.id
_entity.type
_entity.pdbx_description
1 polymer ?
#
loop_
_entity_poly.entity_id
_entity_poly.type
_entity_poly.pdbx_seq_one_letter_code
_entity_poly.pdbx_strand_id
1 'polypeptide(L)'
;VGANGSVGAEAVARSAPDGYTIVMGSNANITTNPHLMRLSYDPMKDLAPVAMLTVNPLLLFVNPSVVPVRSFAEFLDYVRAQDGRADYASAGNGSPAHLSGELLKLTAGIRMVHVPYKGGTP
;
A
#
# COMPACT_ATOMS: atom_id res chain seq x y z
N VAL A 1 -11.26 4.63 0.07
CA VAL A 1 -11.61 3.31 0.67
C VAL A 1 -11.63 3.45 2.20
N GLY A 2 -12.61 2.90 2.92
CA GLY A 2 -12.69 3.02 4.39
C GLY A 2 -11.69 2.11 5.11
N ALA A 3 -10.87 2.67 6.02
CA ALA A 3 -9.83 1.97 6.80
C ALA A 3 -9.02 0.94 5.99
N ASN A 4 -8.48 1.35 4.82
CA ASN A 4 -7.73 0.46 3.92
C ASN A 4 -8.47 -0.83 3.51
N GLY A 5 -9.80 -0.79 3.44
CA GLY A 5 -10.63 -1.94 3.06
C GLY A 5 -11.05 -2.84 4.22
N SER A 6 -10.61 -2.55 5.46
CA SER A 6 -10.98 -3.34 6.64
C SER A 6 -12.48 -3.28 6.96
N VAL A 7 -13.15 -2.13 6.72
CA VAL A 7 -14.59 -2.00 6.99
C VAL A 7 -15.40 -2.95 6.10
N GLY A 8 -15.06 -3.03 4.81
CA GLY A 8 -15.73 -3.94 3.88
C GLY A 8 -15.42 -5.40 4.21
N ALA A 9 -14.16 -5.71 4.54
CA ALA A 9 -13.77 -7.06 4.93
C ALA A 9 -14.46 -7.51 6.22
N GLU A 10 -14.59 -6.64 7.22
CA GLU A 10 -15.34 -6.94 8.45
C GLU A 10 -16.82 -7.22 8.16
N ALA A 11 -17.46 -6.42 7.31
CA ALA A 11 -18.86 -6.63 6.95
C ALA A 11 -19.08 -8.01 6.30
N VAL A 12 -18.17 -8.45 5.43
CA VAL A 12 -18.25 -9.77 4.79
C VAL A 12 -17.91 -10.89 5.77
N ALA A 13 -16.88 -10.73 6.61
CA ALA A 13 -16.53 -11.70 7.65
C ALA A 13 -17.68 -11.98 8.64
N ARG A 14 -18.58 -11.01 8.84
CA ARG A 14 -19.76 -11.14 9.70
C ARG A 14 -21.03 -11.60 8.98
N SER A 15 -21.01 -11.70 7.65
CA SER A 15 -22.17 -12.11 6.86
C SER A 15 -22.43 -13.62 6.95
N ALA A 16 -23.63 -14.06 6.53
CA ALA A 16 -23.92 -15.48 6.41
C ALA A 16 -22.96 -16.12 5.37
N PRO A 17 -22.38 -17.30 5.65
CA PRO A 17 -21.46 -17.98 4.74
C PRO A 17 -22.22 -18.73 3.63
N ASP A 18 -23.09 -18.02 2.91
CA ASP A 18 -23.99 -18.56 1.87
C ASP A 18 -23.49 -18.30 0.43
N GLY A 19 -22.37 -17.60 0.28
CA GLY A 19 -21.75 -17.29 -1.01
C GLY A 19 -22.31 -16.06 -1.74
N TYR A 20 -23.33 -15.38 -1.20
CA TYR A 20 -23.91 -14.19 -1.83
C TYR A 20 -23.20 -12.88 -1.47
N THR A 21 -22.34 -12.91 -0.44
CA THR A 21 -21.57 -11.74 0.00
C THR A 21 -20.08 -12.00 -0.18
N ILE A 22 -19.42 -11.17 -1.00
CA ILE A 22 -18.01 -11.32 -1.35
C ILE A 22 -17.29 -9.99 -1.15
N VAL A 23 -16.05 -10.03 -0.65
CA VAL A 23 -15.15 -8.88 -0.59
C VAL A 23 -14.05 -9.02 -1.63
N MET A 24 -13.74 -7.92 -2.33
CA MET A 24 -12.50 -7.86 -3.10
C MET A 24 -11.31 -7.72 -2.13
N GLY A 25 -10.53 -8.79 -2.04
CA GLY A 25 -9.29 -8.81 -1.29
C GLY A 25 -8.20 -7.95 -1.93
N SER A 26 -7.38 -7.35 -1.10
CA SER A 26 -6.17 -6.63 -1.48
C SER A 26 -5.06 -6.95 -0.48
N ASN A 27 -3.80 -6.68 -0.84
CA ASN A 27 -2.68 -6.78 0.10
C ASN A 27 -2.93 -5.93 1.37
N ALA A 28 -3.67 -4.82 1.24
CA ALA A 28 -3.94 -3.92 2.35
C ALA A 28 -4.78 -4.61 3.44
N ASN A 29 -6.01 -5.02 3.12
CA ASN A 29 -6.96 -5.59 4.07
C ASN A 29 -6.70 -7.04 4.46
N ILE A 30 -6.11 -7.85 3.57
CA ILE A 30 -5.85 -9.27 3.87
C ILE A 30 -4.51 -9.46 4.58
N THR A 31 -3.47 -8.71 4.21
CA THR A 31 -2.09 -8.98 4.65
C THR A 31 -1.55 -7.91 5.59
N THR A 32 -1.60 -6.63 5.22
CA THR A 32 -0.89 -5.59 5.99
C THR A 32 -1.65 -5.11 7.23
N ASN A 33 -2.96 -4.90 7.13
CA ASN A 33 -3.76 -4.35 8.21
C ASN A 33 -3.70 -5.21 9.51
N PRO A 34 -3.72 -6.56 9.46
CA PRO A 34 -3.55 -7.40 10.66
C PRO A 34 -2.27 -7.12 11.46
N HIS A 35 -1.22 -6.60 10.81
CA HIS A 35 0.06 -6.28 11.44
C HIS A 35 0.21 -4.81 11.84
N LEU A 36 -0.67 -3.93 11.35
CA LEU A 36 -0.55 -2.49 11.52
C LEU A 36 -1.64 -1.89 12.41
N MET A 37 -2.77 -2.59 12.58
CA MET A 37 -3.89 -2.13 13.39
C MET A 37 -4.63 -3.30 14.02
N ARG A 38 -5.36 -3.03 15.10
CA ARG A 38 -6.27 -4.01 15.70
C ARG A 38 -7.50 -4.16 14.81
N LEU A 39 -7.81 -5.38 14.40
CA LEU A 39 -8.98 -5.74 13.61
C LEU A 39 -10.02 -6.47 14.45
N SER A 40 -11.28 -6.36 14.04
CA SER A 40 -12.41 -7.09 14.62
C SER A 40 -12.65 -8.46 13.98
N TYR A 41 -11.81 -8.85 13.02
CA TYR A 41 -11.85 -10.11 12.28
C TYR A 41 -10.42 -10.59 12.02
N ASP A 42 -10.25 -11.89 11.79
CA ASP A 42 -9.02 -12.55 11.36
C ASP A 42 -9.16 -12.96 9.89
N PRO A 43 -8.48 -12.29 8.93
CA PRO A 43 -8.62 -12.61 7.51
C PRO A 43 -8.27 -14.06 7.15
N MET A 44 -7.46 -14.74 7.96
CA MET A 44 -7.03 -16.13 7.69
C MET A 44 -8.01 -17.17 8.23
N LYS A 45 -8.90 -16.78 9.16
CA LYS A 45 -9.92 -17.67 9.75
C LYS A 45 -11.33 -17.35 9.29
N ASP A 46 -11.64 -16.06 9.13
CA ASP A 46 -13.00 -15.56 8.94
C ASP A 46 -13.33 -15.31 7.46
N LEU A 47 -12.35 -15.42 6.55
CA LEU A 47 -12.54 -15.29 5.11
C LEU A 47 -11.96 -16.50 4.38
N ALA A 48 -12.67 -16.98 3.37
CA ALA A 48 -12.21 -18.05 2.48
C ALA A 48 -11.76 -17.48 1.12
N PRO A 49 -10.58 -17.87 0.61
CA PRO A 49 -10.13 -17.43 -0.71
C PRO A 49 -10.97 -18.10 -1.81
N VAL A 50 -11.41 -17.30 -2.79
CA VAL A 50 -12.18 -17.81 -3.95
C VAL A 50 -11.29 -17.91 -5.19
N ALA A 51 -10.71 -16.79 -5.62
CA ALA A 51 -9.82 -16.72 -6.79
C ALA A 51 -8.90 -15.50 -6.74
N MET A 52 -7.73 -15.60 -7.38
CA MET A 52 -6.87 -14.46 -7.66
C MET A 52 -7.30 -13.81 -8.98
N LEU A 53 -7.72 -12.54 -8.93
CA LEU A 53 -8.20 -11.82 -10.11
C LEU A 53 -7.06 -11.22 -10.93
N THR A 54 -6.12 -10.55 -10.26
CA THR A 54 -5.03 -9.82 -10.91
C THR A 54 -3.76 -9.82 -10.06
N VAL A 55 -2.62 -9.60 -10.72
CA VAL A 55 -1.33 -9.28 -10.09
C VAL A 55 -0.85 -7.99 -10.73
N ASN A 56 -0.68 -6.95 -9.92
CA ASN A 56 -0.27 -5.63 -10.39
C ASN A 56 1.14 -5.32 -9.89
N PRO A 57 2.09 -4.93 -10.76
CA PRO A 57 3.39 -4.47 -10.31
C PRO A 57 3.25 -3.13 -9.58
N LEU A 58 4.11 -2.90 -8.59
CA LEU A 58 4.30 -1.57 -8.01
C LEU A 58 5.31 -0.81 -8.85
N LEU A 59 4.97 0.43 -9.19
CA LEU A 59 5.76 1.30 -10.04
C LEU A 59 6.18 2.54 -9.27
N LEU A 60 7.44 2.93 -9.44
CA LEU A 60 7.97 4.20 -8.97
C LEU A 60 7.84 5.22 -10.09
N PHE A 61 7.12 6.31 -9.82
CA PHE A 61 6.99 7.43 -10.74
C PHE A 61 7.57 8.69 -10.14
N VAL A 62 8.10 9.56 -11.00
CA VAL A 62 8.57 10.89 -10.64
C VAL A 62 7.93 11.91 -11.57
N ASN A 63 7.71 13.13 -11.08
CA ASN A 63 7.38 14.25 -11.95
C ASN A 63 8.70 14.79 -12.54
N PRO A 64 8.95 14.65 -13.86
CA PRO A 64 10.23 15.02 -14.45
C PRO A 64 10.53 16.52 -14.39
N SER A 65 9.49 17.37 -14.26
CA SER A 65 9.66 18.82 -14.09
C SER A 65 10.11 19.21 -12.69
N VAL A 66 9.96 18.32 -11.70
CA VAL A 66 10.33 18.55 -10.29
C VAL A 66 11.58 17.75 -9.89
N VAL A 67 11.67 16.51 -10.38
CA VAL A 67 12.76 15.56 -10.14
C VAL A 67 13.35 15.17 -11.50
N PRO A 68 14.38 15.91 -11.98
CA PRO A 68 14.90 15.77 -13.34
C PRO A 68 15.89 14.59 -13.45
N VAL A 69 15.38 13.37 -13.25
CA VAL A 69 16.16 12.12 -13.31
C VAL A 69 15.63 11.22 -14.42
N ARG A 70 16.51 10.43 -15.03
CA ARG A 70 16.19 9.51 -16.13
C ARG A 70 16.48 8.05 -15.83
N SER A 71 17.08 7.79 -14.67
CA SER A 71 17.41 6.45 -14.22
C SER A 71 17.19 6.31 -12.72
N PHE A 72 17.09 5.06 -12.27
CA PHE A 72 16.97 4.77 -10.84
C PHE A 72 18.24 5.18 -10.07
N ALA A 73 19.42 5.07 -10.68
CA ALA A 73 20.67 5.52 -10.07
C ALA A 73 20.65 7.04 -9.84
N GLU A 74 20.28 7.83 -10.85
CA GLU A 74 20.11 9.29 -10.72
C GLU A 74 19.06 9.65 -9.68
N PHE A 75 17.96 8.88 -9.59
CA PHE A 75 16.96 9.07 -8.54
C PHE A 75 17.55 8.90 -7.14
N LEU A 76 18.34 7.86 -6.90
CA LEU A 76 18.98 7.64 -5.60
C LEU A 76 19.93 8.78 -5.23
N ASP A 77 20.74 9.23 -6.19
CA ASP A 77 21.68 10.33 -5.97
C ASP A 77 20.95 11.65 -5.73
N TYR A 78 19.88 11.92 -6.47
CA TYR A 78 19.00 13.06 -6.23
C TYR A 78 18.44 13.03 -4.80
N VAL A 79 17.85 11.92 -4.37
CA VAL A 79 17.24 11.82 -3.02
C VAL A 79 18.29 11.98 -1.92
N ARG A 80 19.49 11.42 -2.07
CA ARG A 80 20.60 11.62 -1.12
C ARG A 80 20.99 13.09 -1.00
N ALA A 81 21.06 13.80 -2.13
CA ALA A 81 21.36 15.23 -2.14
C ALA A 81 20.27 16.09 -1.47
N GLN A 82 19.03 15.60 -1.40
CA GLN A 82 17.94 16.30 -0.70
C GLN A 82 18.03 16.20 0.83
N ASP A 83 18.87 15.32 1.39
CA ASP A 83 19.07 15.12 2.84
C ASP A 83 17.75 14.98 3.62
N GLY A 84 16.87 14.09 3.15
CA GLY A 84 15.59 13.80 3.80
C GLY A 84 14.45 14.78 3.51
N ARG A 85 14.65 15.75 2.61
CA ARG A 85 13.59 16.68 2.17
C ARG A 85 12.79 16.20 0.96
N ALA A 86 13.13 15.04 0.41
CA ALA A 86 12.37 14.44 -0.68
C ALA A 86 11.08 13.81 -0.16
N ASP A 87 9.94 14.19 -0.73
CA ASP A 87 8.64 13.61 -0.40
C ASP A 87 8.31 12.43 -1.33
N TYR A 88 7.57 11.44 -0.81
CA TYR A 88 6.96 10.39 -1.63
C TYR A 88 5.51 10.16 -1.21
N ALA A 89 4.65 9.93 -2.21
CA ALA A 89 3.23 9.72 -2.01
C ALA A 89 2.87 8.23 -1.99
N SER A 90 1.75 7.90 -1.35
CA SER A 90 1.15 6.56 -1.43
C SER A 90 -0.37 6.62 -1.31
N ALA A 91 -1.03 5.49 -1.56
CA ALA A 91 -2.46 5.31 -1.33
C ALA A 91 -2.90 5.32 0.15
N GLY A 92 -1.96 5.50 1.09
CA GLY A 92 -2.23 5.63 2.52
C GLY A 92 -1.29 4.80 3.39
N ASN A 93 -1.32 5.04 4.70
CA ASN A 93 -0.54 4.30 5.69
C ASN A 93 -0.85 2.81 5.59
N GLY A 94 0.19 1.98 5.53
CA GLY A 94 0.07 0.52 5.41
C GLY A 94 -0.25 0.00 4.01
N SER A 95 -0.50 0.87 3.02
CA SER A 95 -0.66 0.42 1.64
C SER A 95 0.62 -0.25 1.09
N PRO A 96 0.52 -1.11 0.06
CA PRO A 96 1.70 -1.73 -0.56
C PRO A 96 2.74 -0.70 -1.04
N ALA A 97 2.29 0.45 -1.54
CA ALA A 97 3.18 1.55 -1.96
C ALA A 97 3.90 2.20 -0.77
N HIS A 98 3.22 2.39 0.37
CA HIS A 98 3.86 2.88 1.60
C HIS A 98 4.94 1.91 2.08
N LEU A 99 4.61 0.63 2.23
CA LEU A 99 5.59 -0.37 2.70
C LEU A 99 6.75 -0.54 1.73
N SER A 100 6.52 -0.44 0.42
CA SER A 100 7.59 -0.50 -0.58
C SER A 100 8.48 0.74 -0.54
N GLY A 101 7.93 1.92 -0.27
CA GLY A 101 8.71 3.14 -0.05
C GLY A 101 9.60 3.04 1.19
N GLU A 102 9.06 2.52 2.30
CA GLU A 102 9.85 2.26 3.50
C GLU A 102 10.93 1.18 3.28
N LEU A 103 10.62 0.09 2.55
CA LEU A 103 11.60 -0.93 2.19
C LEU A 103 12.71 -0.36 1.30
N LEU A 104 12.37 0.52 0.35
CA LEU A 104 13.35 1.20 -0.50
C LEU A 104 14.28 2.09 0.33
N LYS A 105 13.74 2.87 1.27
CA LYS A 105 14.52 3.70 2.20
C LYS A 105 15.54 2.87 2.96
N LEU A 106 15.10 1.75 3.53
CA LEU A 106 15.95 0.83 4.28
C LEU A 106 17.03 0.19 3.40
N THR A 107 16.65 -0.30 2.22
CA THR A 107 17.56 -1.04 1.33
C THR A 107 18.61 -0.13 0.68
N ALA A 108 18.22 1.09 0.28
CA ALA A 108 19.09 2.01 -0.44
C ALA A 108 19.82 3.00 0.49
N GLY A 109 19.53 2.99 1.79
CA GLY A 109 20.09 3.91 2.78
C GLY A 109 19.72 5.37 2.52
N ILE A 110 18.50 5.62 2.02
CA ILE A 110 18.01 6.96 1.67
C ILE A 110 16.93 7.43 2.64
N ARG A 111 16.72 8.74 2.71
CA ARG A 111 15.69 9.36 3.54
C ARG A 111 14.68 10.09 2.67
N MET A 112 13.40 9.80 2.90
CA MET A 112 12.27 10.47 2.26
C MET A 112 11.12 10.59 3.26
N VAL A 113 10.33 11.65 3.12
CA VAL A 113 9.13 11.90 3.92
C VAL A 113 7.92 11.28 3.23
N HIS A 114 7.16 10.50 3.97
CA HIS A 114 5.94 9.88 3.47
C HIS A 114 4.76 10.85 3.54
N VAL A 115 4.06 11.02 2.43
CA VAL A 115 2.84 11.83 2.32
C VAL A 115 1.65 10.91 1.95
N PRO A 116 0.82 10.50 2.92
CA PRO A 116 -0.29 9.58 2.66
C PRO A 116 -1.51 10.28 2.05
N TYR A 117 -2.07 9.69 0.98
CA TYR A 117 -3.34 10.10 0.38
C TYR A 117 -4.47 9.10 0.71
N LYS A 118 -5.73 9.46 0.43
CA LYS A 118 -6.93 8.66 0.77
C LYS A 118 -7.26 7.56 -0.27
N GLY A 119 -6.23 6.91 -0.81
CA GLY A 119 -6.33 5.87 -1.84
C GLY A 119 -5.76 6.29 -3.19
N GLY A 120 -5.53 5.31 -4.08
CA GLY A 120 -5.26 5.54 -5.49
C GLY A 120 -6.58 5.75 -6.22
N THR A 121 -7.12 6.97 -6.15
CA THR A 121 -8.22 7.38 -7.03
C THR A 121 -7.72 7.42 -8.48
N PRO A 122 -8.55 7.06 -9.48
CA PRO A 122 -8.43 7.66 -10.80
C PRO A 122 -8.49 9.19 -10.70
#